data_AF-A0A2N6VI83-F1
#
_entry.id   AF-A0A2N6VI83-F1
#
_cell.length_a   1.000
_cell.length_b   1.000
_cell.length_c   1.000
_cell.angle_alpha   90.00
_cell.angle_beta   90.00
_cell.angle_gamma   90.00
#
_symmetry.space_group_name_H-M   'P 1'
#
loop_
_entity.id
_entity.type
_entity.pdbx_description
1 polymer ?
#
loop_
_entity_poly.entity_id
_entity_poly.type
_entity_poly.pdbx_seq_one_letter_code
_entity_poly.pdbx_strand_id
1 'polypeptide(L)'
;MAELSSKWTFRRTYGEAPETKGTRVLVDRMWPRGIKKEALDIDEWAKDAAPTSELRSWFHDDREGRWSEFQSRYRAELDDNADA
;
A
#
# COMPACT_ATOMS: atom_id res chain seq x y z
N MET A 1 -18.75 -25.12 2.24
CA MET A 1 -17.56 -24.41 1.76
C MET A 1 -17.95 -22.96 1.58
N ALA A 2 -17.90 -22.17 2.66
CA ALA A 2 -18.38 -20.80 2.63
C ALA A 2 -17.45 -19.97 1.74
N GLU A 3 -18.04 -19.39 0.71
CA GLU A 3 -17.47 -18.39 -0.17
C GLU A 3 -16.85 -17.28 0.69
N LEU A 4 -15.53 -17.19 0.72
CA LEU A 4 -14.84 -16.04 1.30
C LEU A 4 -15.19 -14.86 0.40
N SER A 5 -16.24 -14.12 0.75
CA SER A 5 -16.55 -12.81 0.19
C SER A 5 -15.34 -11.93 0.45
N SER A 6 -14.44 -11.84 -0.52
CA SER A 6 -13.26 -10.99 -0.41
C SER A 6 -13.74 -9.55 -0.55
N LYS A 7 -13.99 -8.91 0.58
CA LYS A 7 -14.42 -7.50 0.72
C LYS A 7 -13.42 -6.51 0.09
N TRP A 8 -12.21 -6.98 -0.24
CA TRP A 8 -11.11 -6.19 -0.75
C TRP A 8 -10.52 -6.79 -2.02
N THR A 9 -10.13 -5.92 -2.96
CA THR A 9 -9.38 -6.27 -4.17
C THR A 9 -8.09 -5.46 -4.21
N PHE A 10 -6.95 -6.12 -4.34
CA PHE A 10 -5.64 -5.47 -4.47
C PHE A 10 -5.29 -5.26 -5.94
N ARG A 11 -4.82 -4.06 -6.29
CA ARG A 11 -4.35 -3.73 -7.64
C ARG A 11 -3.09 -2.88 -7.59
N ARG A 12 -2.30 -2.94 -8.67
CA ARG A 12 -1.14 -2.06 -8.88
C ARG A 12 -1.59 -0.80 -9.62
N THR A 13 -1.01 0.34 -9.27
CA THR A 13 -1.28 1.64 -9.90
C THR A 13 -0.98 1.68 -11.40
N TYR A 14 -0.08 0.83 -11.88
CA TYR A 14 0.27 0.70 -13.30
C TYR A 14 -0.50 -0.41 -14.02
N GLY A 15 -1.45 -1.05 -13.34
CA GLY A 15 -2.30 -2.09 -13.92
C GLY A 15 -3.53 -1.50 -14.62
N GLU A 16 -4.34 -2.37 -15.21
CA GLU A 16 -5.58 -1.99 -15.87
C GLU A 16 -6.59 -1.40 -14.87
N ALA A 17 -7.24 -0.31 -15.27
CA ALA A 17 -8.22 0.39 -14.47
C ALA A 17 -9.43 -0.55 -14.19
N PRO A 18 -9.87 -0.70 -12.93
CA PRO A 18 -11.01 -1.54 -12.61
C PRO A 18 -12.32 -0.98 -13.19
N GLU A 19 -13.13 -1.88 -13.74
CA GLU A 19 -14.56 -1.65 -14.03
C GLU A 19 -15.42 -1.70 -12.75
N THR A 20 -14.83 -2.15 -11.64
CA THR A 20 -15.51 -2.36 -10.36
C THR A 20 -15.77 -1.06 -9.61
N LYS A 21 -17.02 -0.92 -9.13
CA LYS A 21 -17.47 0.12 -8.19
C LYS A 21 -16.96 -0.19 -6.77
N GLY A 22 -16.61 0.85 -6.03
CA GLY A 22 -16.19 0.78 -4.63
C GLY A 22 -15.20 1.87 -4.25
N THR A 23 -14.88 2.00 -2.96
CA THR A 23 -13.90 2.96 -2.44
C THR A 23 -12.48 2.55 -2.83
N ARG A 24 -11.74 3.46 -3.44
CA ARG A 24 -10.36 3.26 -3.90
C ARG A 24 -9.40 3.98 -2.95
N VAL A 25 -8.57 3.21 -2.27
CA VAL A 25 -7.59 3.71 -1.31
C VAL A 25 -6.18 3.53 -1.86
N LEU A 26 -5.42 4.62 -1.97
CA LEU A 26 -3.99 4.56 -2.27
C LEU A 26 -3.20 4.38 -0.97
N VAL A 27 -2.37 3.34 -0.91
CA VAL A 27 -1.56 2.98 0.28
C VAL A 27 -0.06 3.17 0.07
N ASP A 28 0.36 3.88 -0.98
CA ASP A 28 1.78 4.24 -1.18
C ASP A 28 2.04 5.65 -0.66
N ARG A 29 3.21 5.90 -0.08
CA ARG A 29 3.57 7.24 0.41
C ARG A 29 3.82 8.23 -0.72
N MET A 30 4.12 7.73 -1.92
CA MET A 30 4.47 8.51 -3.09
C MET A 30 3.39 8.36 -4.16
N TRP A 31 3.08 9.47 -4.81
CA TRP A 31 2.27 9.44 -6.01
C TRP A 31 3.03 8.69 -7.14
N PRO A 32 2.41 7.72 -7.83
CA PRO A 32 3.07 6.99 -8.90
C PRO A 32 3.45 7.93 -10.04
N ARG A 33 4.72 7.85 -10.44
CA ARG A 33 5.28 8.71 -11.50
C ARG A 33 4.54 8.51 -12.82
N GLY A 34 4.29 9.61 -13.52
CA GLY A 34 3.67 9.60 -14.85
C GLY A 34 2.15 9.39 -14.87
N ILE A 35 1.50 9.23 -13.72
CA ILE A 35 0.05 9.06 -13.63
C ILE A 35 -0.59 10.38 -13.19
N LYS A 36 -1.66 10.80 -13.88
CA LYS A 36 -2.46 11.98 -13.45
C LYS A 36 -3.34 11.62 -12.26
N LYS A 37 -3.63 12.58 -11.38
CA LYS A 37 -4.54 12.37 -10.24
C LYS A 37 -5.89 11.77 -10.65
N GLU A 38 -6.45 12.30 -11.73
CA GLU A 38 -7.73 11.88 -12.31
C GLU A 38 -7.70 10.46 -12.88
N ALA A 39 -6.51 9.93 -13.22
CA ALA A 39 -6.40 8.61 -13.85
C ALA A 39 -6.48 7.46 -12.84
N LEU A 40 -6.12 7.68 -11.57
CA LEU A 40 -6.31 6.66 -10.52
C LEU A 40 -7.67 6.75 -9.86
N ASP A 41 -8.30 7.94 -9.89
CA ASP A 41 -9.65 8.18 -9.38
C ASP A 41 -9.81 7.54 -7.99
N ILE A 42 -8.93 7.96 -7.07
CA ILE A 42 -8.88 7.47 -5.69
C ILE A 42 -9.81 8.29 -4.81
N ASP A 43 -10.51 7.63 -3.91
CA ASP A 43 -11.34 8.26 -2.90
C ASP A 43 -10.51 8.70 -1.69
N GLU A 44 -9.48 7.91 -1.33
CA GLU A 44 -8.66 8.14 -0.15
C GLU A 44 -7.17 7.86 -0.41
N TRP A 45 -6.30 8.60 0.27
CA TRP A 45 -4.85 8.39 0.26
C TRP A 45 -4.34 8.12 1.67
N ALA A 46 -4.30 6.84 2.04
CA ALA A 46 -3.82 6.34 3.33
C ALA A 46 -2.29 6.30 3.37
N LYS A 47 -1.66 7.46 3.55
CA LYS A 47 -0.19 7.59 3.61
C LYS A 47 0.42 6.93 4.84
N ASP A 48 -0.34 6.84 5.92
CA ASP A 48 0.08 6.23 7.19
C ASP A 48 0.03 4.70 7.13
N ALA A 49 -0.69 4.15 6.12
CA ALA A 49 -0.60 2.75 5.77
C ALA A 49 0.64 2.42 4.91
N ALA A 50 1.55 3.37 4.66
CA ALA A 50 2.78 3.13 3.91
C ALA A 50 3.99 3.07 4.85
N PRO A 51 5.03 2.26 4.56
CA PRO A 51 6.22 2.21 5.38
C PRO A 51 6.92 3.58 5.42
N THR A 52 7.64 3.84 6.52
CA THR A 52 8.39 5.09 6.64
C THR A 52 9.50 5.20 5.59
N SER A 53 9.95 6.42 5.33
CA SER A 53 11.05 6.68 4.38
C SER A 53 12.35 6.03 4.83
N GLU A 54 12.58 5.96 6.14
CA GLU A 54 13.73 5.32 6.77
C GLU A 54 13.66 3.80 6.60
N LEU A 55 12.52 3.17 6.95
CA LEU A 55 12.33 1.74 6.78
C LEU A 55 12.44 1.32 5.31
N ARG A 56 11.88 2.13 4.39
CA ARG A 56 11.95 1.91 2.95
C ARG A 56 13.40 1.96 2.45
N SER A 57 14.16 2.97 2.86
CA SER A 57 15.58 3.12 2.46
C SER A 57 16.42 1.97 3.00
N TRP A 58 16.23 1.63 4.28
CA TRP A 58 16.91 0.51 4.92
C TRP A 58 16.62 -0.84 4.24
N PHE A 59 15.38 -1.10 3.81
CA PHE A 59 15.05 -2.31 3.08
C PHE A 59 15.66 -2.32 1.66
N HIS A 60 15.73 -1.17 1.00
CA HIS A 60 16.28 -1.07 -0.35
C HIS A 60 17.77 -1.41 -0.46
N ASP A 61 18.54 -1.23 0.62
CA ASP A 61 19.96 -1.57 0.70
C ASP A 61 20.25 -3.08 0.56
N ASP A 62 19.37 -3.94 1.07
CA ASP A 62 19.54 -5.40 0.99
C ASP A 62 18.17 -6.10 1.02
N ARG A 63 17.49 -6.10 -0.13
CA ARG A 63 16.10 -6.58 -0.22
C ARG A 63 15.99 -8.09 0.01
N GLU A 64 17.01 -8.85 -0.37
CA GLU A 64 17.00 -10.30 -0.27
C GLU A 64 17.22 -10.75 1.18
N GLY A 65 18.18 -10.17 1.89
CA GLY A 65 18.47 -10.53 3.28
C GLY A 65 17.52 -9.92 4.31
N ARG A 66 16.84 -8.81 3.98
CA ARG A 66 16.02 -8.06 4.97
C ARG A 66 14.52 -8.25 4.86
N TRP A 67 14.02 -9.09 3.95
CA TRP A 67 12.57 -9.23 3.72
C TRP A 67 11.77 -9.59 4.98
N SER A 68 12.18 -10.64 5.70
CA SER A 68 11.47 -11.08 6.91
C SER A 68 11.44 -10.01 7.99
N GLU A 69 12.56 -9.30 8.18
CA GLU A 69 12.66 -8.24 9.18
C GLU A 69 11.92 -6.98 8.76
N PHE A 70 11.93 -6.63 7.47
CA PHE A 70 11.10 -5.57 6.91
C PHE A 70 9.62 -5.82 7.21
N GLN A 71 9.12 -7.04 7.00
CA GLN A 71 7.73 -7.36 7.33
C GLN A 71 7.42 -7.20 8.83
N SER A 72 8.35 -7.54 9.71
CA SER A 72 8.18 -7.36 11.16
C SER A 72 8.14 -5.87 11.54
N ARG A 73 9.12 -5.09 11.08
CA ARG A 73 9.21 -3.66 11.37
C ARG A 73 8.03 -2.88 10.78
N TYR A 74 7.61 -3.22 9.56
CA TYR A 74 6.48 -2.56 8.92
C TYR A 74 5.16 -2.82 9.67
N ARG A 75 4.94 -4.04 10.19
CA ARG A 75 3.77 -4.29 11.05
C ARG A 75 3.81 -3.47 12.33
N ALA A 76 4.98 -3.28 12.92
CA ALA A 76 5.13 -2.41 14.10
C ALA A 76 4.82 -0.94 13.77
N GLU A 77 5.26 -0.43 12.60
CA GLU A 77 4.88 0.92 12.15
C GLU A 77 3.36 1.05 11.94
N LEU A 78 2.70 0.02 11.42
CA LEU A 78 1.25 0.03 11.25
C LEU A 78 0.47 -0.01 12.58
N ASP A 79 0.99 -0.70 13.58
CA ASP A 79 0.40 -0.77 14.91
C ASP A 79 0.51 0.57 15.64
N ASP A 80 1.67 1.22 15.55
CA ASP A 80 1.92 2.55 16.11
C ASP A 80 1.02 3.62 15.48
N ASN A 81 0.78 3.53 14.17
CA ASN A 81 -0.12 4.44 13.46
C ASN A 81 -1.62 4.18 13.74
N ALA A 82 -2.00 3.03 14.31
CA ALA A 82 -3.39 2.71 14.62
C ALA A 82 -3.89 3.37 15.91
N ASP A 83 -2.98 3.84 16.77
CA ASP A 83 -3.27 4.53 18.03
C ASP A 83 -3.22 6.08 17.90
N ALA A 84 -2.99 6.60 16.67
CA ALA A 84 -2.79 8.03 16.37
C ALA A 84 -4.06 8.77 15.91
#